data_AF-A0A497A5G4-F1
#
_entry.id   AF-A0A497A5G4-F1
#
_cell.length_a   1.000
_cell.length_b   1.000
_cell.length_c   1.000
_cell.angle_alpha   90.00
_cell.angle_beta   90.00
_cell.angle_gamma   90.00
#
_symmetry.space_group_name_H-M   'P 1'
#
loop_
_entity.id
_entity.type
_entity.pdbx_description
1 polymer ?
#
loop_
_entity_poly.entity_id
_entity_poly.type
_entity_poly.pdbx_seq_one_letter_code
_entity_poly.pdbx_strand_id
1 'polypeptide(L)'
;EYTVFKLGAFRNRWLLFAISVAIMLQLAVIYVPFLQVAFGTVPLSIDKWGIAVLAGGSLFVIEEMRKLLFPRLFTLGKWRPVK
;
A
#
# COMPACT_ATOMS: atom_id res chain seq x y z
N GLU A 1 14.97 4.96 9.84
CA GLU A 1 13.52 4.67 9.72
C GLU A 1 13.33 3.19 10.05
N TYR A 2 12.17 2.78 10.60
CA TYR A 2 11.95 1.37 10.94
C TYR A 2 11.30 0.65 9.76
N THR A 3 11.86 -0.52 9.43
CA THR A 3 11.34 -1.47 8.44
C THR A 3 9.94 -1.94 8.85
N VAL A 4 9.03 -2.16 7.88
CA VAL A 4 7.65 -2.61 8.16
C VAL A 4 7.64 -3.95 8.93
N PHE A 5 8.63 -4.80 8.65
CA PHE A 5 8.89 -6.04 9.38
C PHE A 5 9.27 -5.84 10.86
N LYS A 6 9.97 -4.74 11.19
CA LYS A 6 10.38 -4.43 12.57
C LYS A 6 9.26 -3.79 13.39
N LEU A 7 8.32 -3.11 12.74
CA LEU A 7 7.13 -2.55 13.39
C LEU A 7 6.04 -3.61 13.62
N GLY A 8 6.05 -4.69 12.84
CA GLY A 8 4.98 -5.69 12.84
C GLY A 8 3.76 -5.14 12.09
N ALA A 9 3.59 -5.56 10.84
CA ALA A 9 2.46 -5.17 9.99
C ALA A 9 1.09 -5.44 10.65
N PHE A 10 1.04 -6.40 11.58
CA PHE A 10 -0.18 -6.84 12.27
C PHE A 10 -0.43 -6.19 13.64
N ARG A 11 0.43 -5.27 14.09
CA ARG A 11 0.28 -4.67 15.42
C ARG A 11 -0.92 -3.72 15.51
N ASN A 12 -1.29 -3.10 14.40
CA ASN A 12 -2.44 -2.18 14.35
C ASN A 12 -3.63 -2.82 13.62
N ARG A 13 -4.54 -3.39 14.40
CA ARG A 13 -5.77 -4.03 13.89
C ARG A 13 -6.69 -3.05 13.15
N TRP A 14 -6.73 -1.79 13.58
CA TRP A 14 -7.51 -0.75 12.90
C TRP A 14 -6.97 -0.42 11.51
N LEU A 15 -5.63 -0.38 11.38
CA LEU A 15 -5.00 -0.19 10.07
C LEU A 15 -5.33 -1.34 9.12
N LEU A 16 -5.23 -2.59 9.61
CA LEU A 16 -5.61 -3.75 8.81
C LEU A 16 -7.08 -3.75 8.41
N PHE A 17 -7.97 -3.36 9.33
CA PHE A 17 -9.39 -3.23 9.03
C PHE A 17 -9.65 -2.19 7.94
N ALA A 18 -9.04 -1.01 8.05
CA ALA A 18 -9.16 0.03 7.03
C ALA A 18 -8.65 -0.43 5.66
N ILE A 19 -7.50 -1.12 5.62
CA ILE A 19 -6.94 -1.70 4.38
C ILE A 19 -7.91 -2.74 3.80
N SER A 20 -8.46 -3.62 4.63
CA SER A 20 -9.41 -4.65 4.19
C SER A 20 -10.68 -4.02 3.61
N VAL A 21 -11.23 -2.99 4.26
CA VAL A 21 -12.41 -2.26 3.76
C VAL A 21 -12.09 -1.58 2.43
N ALA A 22 -10.92 -0.94 2.31
CA ALA A 22 -10.49 -0.30 1.07
C ALA A 22 -10.39 -1.32 -0.08
N ILE A 23 -9.81 -2.51 0.16
CA ILE A 23 -9.73 -3.58 -0.83
C ILE A 23 -11.14 -4.05 -1.22
N MET A 24 -12.03 -4.24 -0.26
CA MET A 24 -13.39 -4.72 -0.53
C MET A 24 -14.19 -3.71 -1.36
N LEU A 25 -14.07 -2.41 -1.06
CA LEU A 25 -14.66 -1.34 -1.86
C LEU A 25 -14.06 -1.28 -3.26
N GLN A 26 -12.74 -1.44 -3.39
CA GLN A 26 -12.07 -1.49 -4.69
C GLN A 26 -12.61 -2.64 -5.54
N LEU A 27 -12.78 -3.83 -4.95
CA LEU A 27 -13.37 -4.99 -5.62
C LEU A 27 -14.84 -4.73 -6.01
N ALA A 28 -15.61 -4.10 -5.13
CA ALA A 28 -17.00 -3.73 -5.43
C ALA A 28 -17.08 -2.79 -6.64
N VAL A 29 -16.20 -1.78 -6.72
CA VAL A 29 -16.18 -0.83 -7.84
C VAL A 29 -15.85 -1.52 -9.17
N ILE A 30 -15.00 -2.53 -9.19
CA ILE A 30 -14.58 -3.20 -10.43
C ILE A 30 -15.45 -4.40 -10.83
N TYR A 31 -16.33 -4.91 -9.97
CA TYR A 31 -17.18 -6.08 -10.27
C TYR A 31 -18.69 -5.79 -10.21
N VAL A 32 -19.12 -4.72 -9.53
CA VAL A 32 -20.54 -4.37 -9.47
C VAL A 32 -20.91 -3.49 -10.66
N PRO A 33 -21.81 -3.93 -11.56
CA PRO A 33 -22.09 -3.24 -12.81
C PRO A 33 -22.66 -1.81 -12.62
N PHE A 34 -23.42 -1.57 -11.56
CA PHE A 34 -23.90 -0.21 -11.22
C PHE A 34 -22.74 0.75 -10.90
N LEU A 35 -21.77 0.28 -10.12
CA LEU A 35 -20.59 1.07 -9.75
C LEU A 35 -19.62 1.21 -10.93
N GLN A 36 -19.50 0.19 -11.78
CA GLN A 36 -18.70 0.27 -13.01
C GLN A 36 -19.16 1.38 -13.94
N VAL A 37 -20.48 1.53 -14.12
CA VAL A 37 -21.05 2.60 -14.95
C VAL A 37 -20.84 3.97 -14.30
N ALA A 38 -21.01 4.08 -12.98
CA ALA A 38 -20.84 5.34 -12.27
C ALA A 38 -19.38 5.83 -12.24
N PHE A 39 -18.41 4.92 -12.12
CA PHE A 39 -16.98 5.23 -12.05
C PHE A 39 -16.24 5.06 -13.39
N GLY A 40 -16.91 4.56 -14.43
CA GLY A 40 -16.30 4.28 -15.73
C GLY A 40 -15.22 3.21 -15.70
N THR A 41 -15.37 2.20 -14.83
CA THR A 41 -14.37 1.12 -14.67
C THR A 41 -14.73 -0.10 -15.50
N VAL A 42 -13.71 -0.80 -15.98
CA VAL A 42 -13.87 -2.09 -16.69
C VAL A 42 -13.43 -3.24 -15.78
N PRO A 43 -14.08 -4.41 -15.88
CA PRO A 43 -13.66 -5.59 -15.13
C PRO A 43 -12.23 -5.95 -15.51
N LEU A 44 -11.39 -6.09 -14.49
CA LEU A 44 -9.97 -6.32 -14.68
C LEU A 44 -9.70 -7.81 -14.92
N SER A 45 -9.24 -8.16 -16.12
CA SER A 45 -8.81 -9.54 -16.42
C SER A 45 -7.64 -9.98 -15.53
N ILE A 46 -7.52 -11.29 -15.32
CA ILE A 46 -6.49 -11.88 -14.44
C ILE A 46 -5.06 -11.49 -14.87
N ASP A 47 -4.84 -11.26 -16.17
CA ASP A 47 -3.55 -10.85 -16.73
C ASP A 47 -3.16 -9.44 -16.28
N LYS A 48 -4.16 -8.55 -16.19
CA LYS A 48 -3.98 -7.16 -15.75
C LYS A 48 -3.79 -7.09 -14.23
N TRP A 49 -4.40 -8.01 -13.48
CA TRP A 49 -4.11 -8.20 -12.06
C TRP A 49 -2.64 -8.57 -11.82
N GLY A 50 -2.07 -9.44 -12.65
CA GLY A 50 -0.64 -9.80 -12.58
C GLY A 50 0.25 -8.56 -12.71
N ILE A 51 -0.03 -7.69 -13.68
CA ILE A 51 0.72 -6.43 -13.87
C ILE A 51 0.57 -5.51 -12.65
N ALA A 52 -0.65 -5.36 -12.13
CA ALA A 52 -0.92 -4.50 -10.96
C ALA A 52 -0.17 -5.00 -9.71
N VAL A 53 -0.18 -6.30 -9.46
CA VAL A 53 0.55 -6.91 -8.32
C VAL A 53 2.06 -6.77 -8.50
N LEU A 54 2.58 -6.96 -9.72
CA LEU A 54 4.00 -6.78 -10.00
C LEU A 54 4.43 -5.31 -9.82
N ALA A 55 3.62 -4.36 -10.26
CA ALA A 55 3.90 -2.93 -10.10
C ALA A 55 3.83 -2.51 -8.62
N GLY A 56 2.81 -2.97 -7.87
CA GLY A 56 2.71 -2.70 -6.43
C GLY A 56 3.83 -3.38 -5.64
N GLY A 57 4.16 -4.62 -5.99
CA GLY A 57 5.23 -5.39 -5.38
C GLY A 57 6.61 -4.79 -5.63
N SER A 58 6.89 -4.31 -6.84
CA SER A 58 8.16 -3.65 -7.15
C SER A 58 8.33 -2.36 -6.36
N LEU A 59 7.27 -1.55 -6.23
CA LEU A 59 7.29 -0.35 -5.39
C LEU A 59 7.53 -0.69 -3.92
N PHE A 60 6.88 -1.74 -3.40
CA PHE A 60 7.11 -2.22 -2.04
C PHE A 60 8.57 -2.67 -1.83
N VAL A 61 9.14 -3.42 -2.78
CA VAL A 61 10.54 -3.86 -2.74
C VAL A 61 11.48 -2.67 -2.77
N ILE A 62 11.25 -1.69 -3.65
CA ILE A 62 12.05 -0.47 -3.74
C ILE A 62 12.03 0.28 -2.40
N GLU A 63 10.85 0.40 -1.78
CA GLU A 63 10.70 1.13 -0.51
C GLU A 63 11.37 0.40 0.66
N GLU A 64 11.27 -0.93 0.72
CA GLU A 64 11.98 -1.73 1.73
C GLU A 64 13.50 -1.73 1.48
N MET A 65 13.96 -1.82 0.23
CA MET A 65 15.37 -1.68 -0.13
C MET A 65 15.91 -0.30 0.24
N ARG A 66 15.14 0.78 0.01
CA ARG A 66 15.49 2.15 0.43
C ARG A 66 15.69 2.22 1.94
N LYS A 67 14.75 1.67 2.73
CA LYS A 67 14.84 1.65 4.20
C LYS A 67 16.03 0.82 4.70
N LEU A 68 16.39 -0.25 3.99
CA LEU A 68 17.54 -1.12 4.32
C LEU A 68 18.89 -0.47 3.98
N LEU A 69 19.03 0.10 2.78
CA LEU A 69 20.29 0.68 2.30
C LEU A 69 20.58 2.06 2.91
N PHE A 70 19.54 2.88 3.09
CA PHE A 70 19.68 4.23 3.63
C PHE A 70 18.69 4.51 4.76
N PRO A 71 18.83 3.86 5.92
CA PRO A 71 17.94 4.05 7.07
C PRO A 71 18.02 5.47 7.68
N ARG A 72 18.96 6.29 7.19
CA ARG A 72 19.21 7.66 7.66
C ARG A 72 19.02 8.76 6.60
N LEU A 73 18.56 8.46 5.39
CA LEU A 73 18.47 9.44 4.30
C LEU A 73 17.56 10.64 4.67
N PHE A 74 16.46 10.38 5.37
CA PHE A 74 15.52 11.41 5.84
C PHE A 74 15.70 11.77 7.34
N THR A 75 16.84 11.45 7.96
CA THR A 75 17.12 11.92 9.34
C THR A 75 17.71 13.32 9.40
N LEU A 76 18.21 13.85 8.29
CA LEU A 76 18.90 15.14 8.24
C LEU A 76 17.97 16.35 8.52
N GLY A 77 16.65 16.17 8.49
CA GLY A 77 15.66 17.21 8.80
C GLY A 77 14.74 16.91 10.00
N LYS A 78 15.01 15.86 10.79
CA LYS A 78 14.14 15.53 11.94
C LYS A 78 14.41 16.51 13.08
N TRP A 79 13.43 17.38 13.34
CA TRP A 79 13.41 18.28 14.47
C TRP A 79 13.67 17.50 15.77
N ARG A 80 14.72 17.87 16.49
CA ARG A 80 14.98 17.35 17.83
C ARG A 80 14.23 18.25 18.81
N PRO A 81 13.27 17.73 19.60
CA PRO A 81 12.68 18.51 20.66
C PRO A 81 13.79 18.95 21.62
N VAL A 82 13.91 20.26 21.82
CA VAL A 82 14.72 20.81 22.91
C VAL A 82 14.04 20.37 24.20
N LYS A 83 14.80 19.72 25.08
CA LYS A 83 14.33 19.27 26.40
C LYS A 83 13.77 20.43 27.20
#